data_AF-A0A0G1XBW4-F1
#
_entry.id   AF-A0A0G1XBW4-F1
#
_cell.length_a   1.000
_cell.length_b   1.000
_cell.length_c   1.000
_cell.angle_alpha   90.00
_cell.angle_beta   90.00
_cell.angle_gamma   90.00
#
_symmetry.space_group_name_H-M   'P 1'
#
loop_
_entity.id
_entity.type
_entity.pdbx_description
1 polymer ?
#
loop_
_entity_poly.entity_id
_entity_poly.type
_entity_poly.pdbx_seq_one_letter_code
_entity_poly.pdbx_strand_id
1 'polypeptide(L)'
;MFIGEYQHAMDEKGRIAVPAKFRKSLERGVVVTRGLDGSLYLYALEEWEKLASKISALPINRANSRAFARHLLGGAVVAEIDGQGRILVPEYLRKHAAIAKDAVLVGLYNRIELWSEERWSEYRVKTEKSAEEIAESLEGFGA
;
A
#
# COMPACT_ATOMS: atom_id res chain seq x y z
N MET A 1 13.77 -3.05 -3.12
CA MET A 1 13.11 -4.13 -2.37
C MET A 1 12.63 -3.58 -1.03
N PHE A 2 11.36 -3.74 -0.72
CA PHE A 2 10.76 -3.28 0.54
C PHE A 2 10.50 -4.47 1.46
N ILE A 3 11.11 -4.51 2.64
CA ILE A 3 10.87 -5.57 3.65
C ILE A 3 10.89 -4.96 5.04
N GLY A 4 10.03 -5.48 5.90
CA GLY A 4 9.92 -5.16 7.32
C GLY A 4 8.68 -4.34 7.66
N GLU A 5 8.42 -4.23 8.95
CA GLU A 5 7.31 -3.49 9.55
C GLU A 5 7.85 -2.26 10.29
N TYR A 6 7.25 -1.09 10.07
CA TYR A 6 7.71 0.18 10.63
C TYR A 6 6.52 1.00 11.13
N GLN A 7 6.53 1.36 12.42
CA GLN A 7 5.49 2.18 13.02
C GLN A 7 5.87 3.66 12.99
N HIS A 8 4.95 4.50 12.50
CA HIS A 8 5.12 5.95 12.46
C HIS A 8 3.79 6.65 12.73
N ALA A 9 3.86 7.78 13.44
CA ALA A 9 2.70 8.66 13.59
C ALA A 9 2.57 9.58 12.38
N MET A 10 1.33 9.78 11.95
CA MET A 10 0.94 10.77 10.99
C MET A 10 0.91 12.15 11.63
N ASP A 11 1.44 13.15 10.93
CA ASP A 11 1.38 14.52 11.41
C ASP A 11 0.02 15.19 11.13
N GLU A 12 -0.19 16.36 11.73
CA GLU A 12 -1.43 17.13 11.60
C GLU A 12 -1.80 17.49 10.14
N LYS A 13 -0.80 17.52 9.25
CA LYS A 13 -1.00 17.83 7.83
C LYS A 13 -1.27 16.55 7.00
N GLY A 14 -1.34 15.38 7.63
CA GLY A 14 -1.55 14.11 6.94
C GLY A 14 -0.29 13.57 6.29
N ARG A 15 0.91 13.96 6.75
CA ARG A 15 2.18 13.43 6.26
C ARG A 15 2.66 12.29 7.14
N ILE A 16 3.28 11.29 6.51
CA ILE A 16 3.85 10.12 7.18
C ILE A 16 5.32 9.97 6.83
N ALA A 17 6.14 9.63 7.82
CA ALA A 17 7.56 9.36 7.60
C ALA A 17 7.74 8.07 6.78
N VAL A 18 8.60 8.15 5.76
CA VAL A 18 9.05 6.98 5.01
C VAL A 18 10.31 6.44 5.69
N PRO A 19 10.37 5.13 6.02
CA PRO A 19 11.56 4.50 6.57
C PRO A 19 12.79 4.78 5.72
N ALA A 20 13.91 5.13 6.36
CA ALA A 20 15.13 5.56 5.65
C ALA A 20 15.61 4.54 4.59
N LYS A 21 15.45 3.25 4.88
CA LYS A 21 15.79 2.13 3.98
C LYS A 21 14.97 2.12 2.68
N PHE A 22 13.77 2.70 2.69
CA PHE A 22 12.87 2.72 1.53
C PHE A 22 13.08 3.94 0.64
N ARG A 23 13.60 5.05 1.20
CA ARG A 23 13.68 6.36 0.51
C ARG A 23 14.42 6.31 -0.81
N LYS A 24 15.55 5.58 -0.88
CA LYS A 24 16.32 5.44 -2.13
C LYS A 24 15.51 4.79 -3.26
N SER A 25 14.67 3.80 -2.93
CA SER A 25 13.81 3.15 -3.94
C SER A 25 12.61 4.00 -4.35
N LEU A 26 12.39 5.13 -3.68
CA LEU A 26 11.24 6.03 -3.87
C LEU A 26 11.67 7.44 -4.32
N GLU A 27 12.96 7.63 -4.64
CA GLU A 27 13.56 8.94 -4.94
C GLU A 27 12.96 9.58 -6.20
N ARG A 28 12.49 8.76 -7.15
CA ARG A 28 11.88 9.20 -8.40
C ARG A 28 10.38 9.53 -8.27
N GLY A 29 9.82 9.34 -7.08
CA GLY A 29 8.40 9.56 -6.79
C GLY A 29 7.73 8.33 -6.19
N VAL A 30 6.62 8.57 -5.51
CA VAL A 30 5.81 7.55 -4.83
C VAL A 30 4.39 7.63 -5.38
N VAL A 31 3.83 6.49 -5.79
CA VAL A 31 2.39 6.44 -6.08
C VAL A 31 1.67 5.86 -4.89
N VAL A 32 0.71 6.61 -4.34
CA VAL A 32 -0.15 6.18 -3.24
C VAL A 32 -1.54 5.90 -3.78
N THR A 33 -2.10 4.73 -3.49
CA THR A 33 -3.47 4.37 -3.88
C THR A 33 -4.18 3.53 -2.82
N ARG A 34 -5.46 3.24 -3.02
CA ARG A 34 -6.23 2.32 -2.20
C ARG A 34 -5.71 0.90 -2.36
N GLY A 35 -5.47 0.25 -1.24
CA GLY A 35 -5.15 -1.16 -1.14
C GLY A 35 -6.39 -1.99 -0.85
N LEU A 36 -6.18 -3.30 -0.74
CA LEU A 36 -7.19 -4.21 -0.20
C LEU A 36 -7.21 -4.13 1.33
N ASP A 37 -8.24 -4.72 1.94
CA ASP A 37 -8.39 -4.84 3.40
C ASP A 37 -8.40 -3.49 4.15
N GLY A 38 -8.72 -2.40 3.44
CA GLY A 38 -8.73 -1.07 4.00
C GLY A 38 -7.32 -0.53 4.31
N SER A 39 -6.32 -0.98 3.56
CA SER A 39 -4.95 -0.43 3.55
C SER A 39 -4.76 0.58 2.40
N LEU A 40 -3.60 1.23 2.37
CA LEU A 40 -3.10 1.97 1.20
C LEU A 40 -1.89 1.27 0.63
N TYR A 41 -1.70 1.35 -0.68
CA TYR A 41 -0.50 0.85 -1.35
C TYR A 41 0.37 2.01 -1.80
N LEU A 42 1.66 1.88 -1.53
CA LEU A 42 2.72 2.78 -1.96
C LEU A 42 3.64 2.01 -2.92
N TYR A 43 3.83 2.57 -4.11
CA TYR A 43 4.69 2.01 -5.14
C TYR A 43 5.81 2.98 -5.50
N ALA A 44 6.99 2.42 -5.79
CA ALA A 44 7.95 3.10 -6.64
C ALA A 44 7.34 3.29 -8.04
N LEU A 45 7.70 4.37 -8.73
CA LEU A 45 7.09 4.73 -10.01
C LEU A 45 7.20 3.60 -11.05
N GLU A 46 8.35 2.91 -11.10
CA GLU A 46 8.59 1.82 -12.05
C GLU A 46 7.72 0.59 -11.79
N GLU A 47 7.43 0.29 -10.52
CA GLU A 47 6.53 -0.81 -10.15
C GLU A 47 5.07 -0.43 -10.41
N TRP A 48 4.72 0.85 -10.18
CA TRP A 48 3.40 1.36 -10.51
C TRP A 48 3.12 1.28 -12.00
N GLU A 49 4.04 1.69 -12.87
CA GLU A 49 3.86 1.63 -14.32
C GLU A 49 3.56 0.21 -14.81
N LYS A 50 4.28 -0.79 -14.30
CA LYS A 50 4.05 -2.21 -14.59
C LYS A 50 2.64 -2.65 -14.18
N LEU A 51 2.19 -2.27 -12.99
CA LEU A 51 0.86 -2.63 -12.49
C LEU A 51 -0.24 -1.90 -13.26
N ALA A 52 -0.08 -0.58 -13.46
CA ALA A 52 -1.05 0.26 -14.13
C ALA A 52 -1.30 -0.18 -15.58
N SER A 53 -0.22 -0.54 -16.30
CA SER A 53 -0.33 -1.10 -17.66
C SER A 53 -1.20 -2.37 -17.68
N LYS A 54 -0.96 -3.31 -16.77
CA LYS A 54 -1.76 -4.55 -16.65
C LYS A 54 -3.24 -4.26 -16.34
N ILE A 55 -3.50 -3.32 -15.43
CA ILE A 55 -4.88 -2.95 -15.06
C ILE A 55 -5.59 -2.23 -16.21
N SER A 56 -4.90 -1.36 -16.94
CA SER A 56 -5.47 -0.65 -18.09
C SER A 56 -5.83 -1.59 -19.26
N ALA A 57 -5.19 -2.76 -19.34
CA ALA A 57 -5.46 -3.77 -20.35
C ALA A 57 -6.65 -4.69 -19.99
N LEU A 58 -7.27 -4.53 -18.81
CA LEU A 58 -8.41 -5.35 -18.41
C LEU A 58 -9.64 -5.11 -19.31
N PRO A 59 -10.46 -6.15 -19.59
CA PRO A 59 -11.61 -6.01 -20.48
C PRO A 59 -12.64 -4.98 -20.00
N ILE A 60 -12.86 -3.92 -20.80
CA ILE A 60 -13.79 -2.84 -20.45
C ILE A 60 -15.25 -3.29 -20.41
N ASN A 61 -15.61 -4.41 -21.04
CA ASN A 61 -16.97 -4.96 -21.04
C ASN A 61 -17.32 -5.70 -19.73
N ARG A 62 -16.34 -6.02 -18.87
CA ARG A 62 -16.57 -6.68 -17.58
C ARG A 62 -16.74 -5.65 -16.45
N ALA A 63 -17.85 -5.76 -15.69
CA ALA A 63 -18.14 -4.84 -14.60
C ALA A 63 -17.04 -4.85 -13.52
N ASN A 64 -16.56 -6.04 -13.13
CA ASN A 64 -15.51 -6.18 -12.11
C ASN A 64 -14.18 -5.56 -12.55
N SER A 65 -13.80 -5.70 -13.83
CA SER A 65 -12.61 -5.06 -14.39
C SER A 65 -12.67 -3.54 -14.29
N ARG A 66 -13.80 -2.93 -14.68
CA ARG A 66 -14.00 -1.48 -14.56
C ARG A 66 -14.00 -1.03 -13.09
N ALA A 67 -14.64 -1.79 -12.21
CA ALA A 67 -14.69 -1.48 -10.78
C ALA A 67 -13.29 -1.50 -10.16
N PHE A 68 -12.49 -2.53 -10.46
CA PHE A 68 -11.13 -2.66 -9.97
C PHE A 68 -10.21 -1.54 -10.51
N ALA A 69 -10.28 -1.24 -11.81
CA ALA A 69 -9.52 -0.14 -12.40
C ALA A 69 -9.86 1.22 -11.77
N ARG A 70 -11.14 1.51 -11.51
CA ARG A 70 -11.56 2.74 -10.81
C ARG A 70 -11.09 2.77 -9.36
N HIS A 71 -11.12 1.62 -8.69
CA HIS A 71 -10.69 1.52 -7.30
C HIS A 71 -9.20 1.83 -7.16
N LEU A 72 -8.35 1.18 -7.98
CA LEU A 72 -6.90 1.32 -7.91
C LEU A 72 -6.36 2.53 -8.69
N LEU A 73 -6.67 2.66 -9.97
CA LEU A 73 -6.12 3.75 -10.79
C LEU A 73 -6.80 5.08 -10.47
N GLY A 74 -8.13 5.07 -10.34
CA GLY A 74 -8.89 6.28 -10.01
C GLY A 74 -8.65 6.82 -8.60
N GLY A 75 -8.12 5.99 -7.69
CA GLY A 75 -7.73 6.39 -6.34
C GLY A 75 -6.26 6.83 -6.22
N ALA A 76 -5.46 6.64 -7.25
CA ALA A 76 -4.01 6.85 -7.18
C ALA A 76 -3.62 8.32 -7.26
N VAL A 77 -2.57 8.69 -6.51
CA VAL A 77 -1.94 10.00 -6.55
C VAL A 77 -0.42 9.84 -6.57
N VAL A 78 0.27 10.71 -7.29
CA VAL A 78 1.72 10.83 -7.21
C VAL A 78 2.06 11.76 -6.04
N ALA A 79 2.93 11.30 -5.16
CA ALA A 79 3.46 12.04 -4.03
C ALA A 79 5.00 12.07 -4.09
N GLU A 80 5.57 13.11 -3.49
CA GLU A 80 7.01 13.29 -3.37
C GLU A 80 7.45 13.14 -1.92
N ILE A 81 8.69 12.69 -1.73
CA ILE A 81 9.32 12.66 -0.41
C ILE A 81 9.86 14.07 -0.12
N ASP A 82 9.36 14.70 0.94
CA ASP A 82 9.84 16.01 1.39
C ASP A 82 11.27 15.94 1.96
N GLY A 83 11.89 17.09 2.22
CA GLY A 83 13.24 17.14 2.78
C GLY A 83 13.41 16.49 4.16
N GLN A 84 12.32 16.14 4.85
CA GLN A 84 12.34 15.42 6.12
C GLN A 84 12.09 13.91 5.94
N GLY A 85 11.95 13.44 4.69
CA GLY A 85 11.72 12.04 4.39
C GLY A 85 10.28 11.61 4.58
N ARG A 86 9.30 12.51 4.43
CA ARG A 86 7.86 12.21 4.58
C ARG A 86 7.12 12.36 3.26
N ILE A 87 5.98 11.69 3.13
CA ILE A 87 5.03 11.88 2.03
C ILE A 87 3.72 12.43 2.56
N LEU A 88 3.02 13.23 1.76
CA LEU A 88 1.66 13.68 2.04
C LEU A 88 0.66 12.61 1.59
N VAL A 89 -0.23 12.18 2.49
CA VAL A 89 -1.34 11.27 2.16
C VAL A 89 -2.65 12.07 2.10
N PRO A 90 -3.28 12.19 0.92
CA PRO A 90 -4.54 12.91 0.80
C PRO A 90 -5.62 12.38 1.73
N GLU A 91 -6.49 13.29 2.18
CA GLU A 91 -7.54 12.99 3.15
C GLU A 91 -8.45 11.83 2.71
N TYR A 92 -8.78 11.72 1.42
CA TYR A 92 -9.65 10.65 0.92
C TYR A 92 -9.01 9.25 1.04
N LEU A 93 -7.68 9.16 0.96
CA LEU A 93 -6.95 7.91 1.18
C LEU A 93 -6.86 7.61 2.68
N ARG A 94 -6.60 8.63 3.50
CA ARG A 94 -6.60 8.48 4.98
C ARG A 94 -7.95 8.00 5.50
N LYS A 95 -9.05 8.56 4.99
CA LYS A 95 -10.43 8.11 5.30
C LYS A 95 -10.67 6.67 4.88
N HIS A 96 -10.23 6.29 3.68
CA HIS A 96 -10.35 4.90 3.21
C HIS A 96 -9.63 3.93 4.16
N ALA A 97 -8.43 4.29 4.60
CA ALA A 97 -7.59 3.45 5.45
C ALA A 97 -7.82 3.62 6.97
N ALA A 98 -8.78 4.47 7.38
CA ALA A 98 -9.02 4.84 8.78
C ALA A 98 -7.77 5.27 9.55
N ILE A 99 -6.82 5.95 8.88
CA ILE A 99 -5.61 6.44 9.52
C ILE A 99 -5.90 7.80 10.17
N ALA A 100 -6.00 7.79 11.50
CA ALA A 100 -6.16 9.01 12.30
C ALA A 100 -4.81 9.57 12.77
N LYS A 101 -3.98 8.72 13.39
CA LYS A 101 -2.70 9.12 13.99
C LYS A 101 -1.65 8.05 13.76
N ASP A 102 -1.80 6.89 14.39
CA ASP A 102 -0.77 5.86 14.36
C ASP A 102 -0.94 4.95 13.15
N ALA A 103 0.17 4.73 12.44
CA ALA A 103 0.18 4.01 11.18
C ALA A 103 1.37 3.04 11.09
N VAL A 104 1.19 1.99 10.30
CA VAL A 104 2.18 0.94 10.09
C VAL A 104 2.50 0.82 8.61
N LEU A 105 3.79 0.88 8.27
CA LEU A 105 4.29 0.60 6.93
C LEU A 105 4.83 -0.82 6.88
N VAL A 106 4.31 -1.62 5.96
CA VAL A 106 4.68 -3.04 5.76
C VAL A 106 5.28 -3.21 4.38
N GLY A 107 6.55 -3.57 4.31
CA GLY A 107 7.24 -3.84 3.04
C GLY A 107 6.93 -5.24 2.52
N LEU A 108 6.40 -5.34 1.29
CA LEU A 108 6.01 -6.58 0.62
C LEU A 108 6.73 -6.74 -0.73
N TYR A 109 8.05 -6.60 -0.70
CA TYR A 109 8.98 -6.70 -1.83
C TYR A 109 8.81 -5.61 -2.89
N ASN A 110 7.70 -5.63 -3.63
CA ASN A 110 7.40 -4.74 -4.75
C ASN A 110 6.56 -3.51 -4.38
N ARG A 111 5.92 -3.53 -3.21
CA ARG A 111 5.13 -2.43 -2.66
C ARG A 111 5.36 -2.24 -1.18
N ILE A 112 4.91 -1.12 -0.67
CA ILE A 112 4.72 -0.88 0.75
C ILE A 112 3.22 -0.76 0.98
N GLU A 113 2.71 -1.42 2.01
CA GLU A 113 1.35 -1.17 2.49
C GLU A 113 1.40 -0.21 3.67
N LEU A 114 0.42 0.69 3.73
CA LEU A 114 0.25 1.65 4.80
C LEU A 114 -1.12 1.41 5.44
N TRP A 115 -1.09 1.09 6.72
CA TRP A 115 -2.25 0.70 7.51
C TRP A 115 -2.44 1.65 8.70
N SER A 116 -3.66 1.80 9.19
CA SER A 116 -3.86 2.24 10.58
C SER A 116 -3.35 1.15 11.52
N GLU A 117 -2.77 1.53 12.65
CA GLU A 117 -2.27 0.55 13.64
C GLU A 117 -3.36 -0.43 14.10
N GLU A 118 -4.58 0.06 14.36
CA GLU A 118 -5.73 -0.76 14.78
C GLU A 118 -6.05 -1.87 13.76
N ARG A 119 -6.34 -1.50 12.50
CA ARG A 119 -6.64 -2.48 11.44
C ARG A 119 -5.50 -3.47 11.19
N TRP A 120 -4.26 -3.01 11.26
CA TRP A 120 -3.11 -3.89 11.08
C TRP A 120 -3.01 -4.93 12.21
N SER A 121 -3.20 -4.48 13.46
CA SER A 121 -3.23 -5.38 14.62
C SER A 121 -4.35 -6.41 14.51
N GLU A 122 -5.56 -5.99 14.13
CA GLU A 122 -6.70 -6.90 13.92
C GLU A 122 -6.42 -7.92 12.80
N TYR A 123 -5.90 -7.43 11.66
CA TYR A 123 -5.52 -8.29 10.54
C TYR A 123 -4.49 -9.34 10.98
N ARG A 124 -3.40 -8.90 11.63
CA ARG A 124 -2.34 -9.79 12.11
C ARG A 124 -2.87 -10.85 13.06
N VAL A 125 -3.64 -10.48 14.08
CA VAL A 125 -4.20 -11.44 15.04
C VAL A 125 -5.10 -12.46 14.35
N LYS A 126 -5.83 -12.05 13.31
CA LYS A 126 -6.68 -12.96 12.53
C LYS A 126 -5.87 -13.90 11.65
N THR A 127 -4.81 -13.42 10.99
CA THR A 127 -4.06 -14.21 10.02
C THR A 127 -2.92 -15.02 10.63
N GLU A 128 -2.30 -14.56 11.72
CA GLU A 128 -1.25 -15.31 12.43
C GLU A 128 -1.78 -16.65 12.98
N LYS A 129 -3.06 -16.70 13.37
CA LYS A 129 -3.70 -17.93 13.86
C LYS A 129 -3.91 -19.00 12.77
N SER A 130 -3.85 -18.59 11.50
CA SER A 130 -4.05 -19.45 10.35
C SER A 130 -2.84 -19.41 9.42
N ALA A 131 -1.68 -18.95 9.88
CA ALA A 131 -0.52 -18.77 9.02
C ALA A 131 -0.06 -20.10 8.42
N GLU A 132 -0.04 -21.16 9.24
CA GLU A 132 0.29 -22.53 8.83
C GLU A 132 -0.76 -23.09 7.86
N GLU A 133 -2.05 -22.92 8.16
CA GLU A 133 -3.16 -23.38 7.30
C GLU A 133 -3.17 -22.67 5.95
N ILE A 134 -2.91 -21.36 5.93
CA ILE A 134 -2.80 -20.56 4.72
C ILE A 134 -1.59 -21.05 3.92
N ALA A 135 -0.43 -21.25 4.56
CA ALA A 135 0.77 -21.75 3.89
C ALA A 135 0.55 -23.13 3.25
N GLU A 136 -0.15 -24.04 3.94
CA GLU A 136 -0.52 -25.34 3.40
C GLU A 136 -1.49 -25.23 2.21
N SER A 137 -2.43 -24.29 2.25
CA SER A 137 -3.36 -24.06 1.12
C SER A 137 -2.70 -23.50 -0.15
N LEU A 138 -1.45 -23.01 -0.05
CA LEU A 138 -0.68 -22.44 -1.14
C LEU A 138 0.12 -23.49 -1.95
N GLU A 139 -0.33 -24.76 -1.96
CA GLU A 139 0.24 -25.82 -2.80
C GLU A 139 0.45 -25.33 -4.25
N GLY A 140 1.72 -25.10 -4.62
CA GLY A 140 2.13 -24.61 -5.94
C GLY A 140 2.91 -23.29 -5.95
N PHE A 141 3.11 -22.62 -4.81
CA PHE A 141 4.00 -21.44 -4.75
C PHE A 141 5.48 -21.85 -4.89
N GLY A 142 5.98 -21.84 -6.13
CA GLY A 142 7.39 -22.03 -6.46
C GLY A 142 7.71 -22.96 -7.63
N ALA A 143 6.71 -23.48 -8.35
CA ALA A 143 6.90 -24.25 -9.59
C ALA A 143 6.88 -23.35 -10.84
#